data_AF-A0A1W1I895-F1
#
_entry.id   AF-A0A1W1I895-F1
#
_cell.length_a   1.000
_cell.length_b   1.000
_cell.length_c   1.000
_cell.angle_alpha   90.00
_cell.angle_beta   90.00
_cell.angle_gamma   90.00
#
_symmetry.space_group_name_H-M   'P 1'
#
loop_
_entity.id
_entity.type
_entity.pdbx_description
1 polymer ?
#
loop_
_entity_poly.entity_id
_entity_poly.type
_entity_poly.pdbx_seq_one_letter_code
_entity_poly.pdbx_strand_id
1 'polypeptide(L)'
;MLQHHDTDLDRALDRLYLDGAVSIPWDHLYIWFNVDRLSKGAYREIKQRWEKRCTYYGYKKAPALSILQGNNSYPYLLRIIREPFQPGEDLVRLDSEI
;
A
#
# COMPACT_ATOMS: atom_id res chain seq x y z
N MET A 1 -7.15 7.08 20.20
CA MET A 1 -5.92 6.36 19.85
C MET A 1 -5.92 5.73 18.44
N LEU A 2 -7.02 5.74 17.68
CA LEU A 2 -7.05 5.20 16.30
C LEU A 2 -6.28 6.03 15.27
N GLN A 3 -6.19 7.36 15.46
CA GLN A 3 -5.59 8.27 14.48
C GLN A 3 -4.10 8.01 14.16
N HIS A 4 -3.31 7.51 15.12
CA HIS A 4 -1.88 7.29 14.89
C HIS A 4 -1.63 6.06 14.01
N HIS A 5 -2.42 5.00 14.17
CA HIS A 5 -2.28 3.76 13.39
C HIS A 5 -2.65 3.98 11.93
N ASP A 6 -3.71 4.75 11.68
CA ASP A 6 -4.12 5.14 10.33
C ASP A 6 -3.02 5.95 9.64
N THR A 7 -2.40 6.87 10.37
CA THR A 7 -1.31 7.73 9.85
C THR A 7 -0.07 6.92 9.45
N ASP A 8 0.29 5.89 10.21
CA ASP A 8 1.48 5.07 9.90
C ASP A 8 1.28 4.15 8.70
N LEU A 9 0.10 3.54 8.58
CA LEU A 9 -0.26 2.76 7.38
C LEU A 9 -0.29 3.67 6.14
N ASP A 10 -0.86 4.87 6.28
CA ASP A 10 -0.89 5.86 5.22
C ASP A 10 0.52 6.26 4.76
N ARG A 11 1.43 6.52 5.70
CA ARG A 11 2.84 6.79 5.40
C ARG A 11 3.52 5.63 4.67
N ALA A 12 3.22 4.39 5.05
CA ALA A 12 3.75 3.21 4.36
C ALA A 12 3.23 3.10 2.91
N LEU A 13 1.98 3.47 2.67
CA LEU A 13 1.39 3.50 1.33
C LEU A 13 1.89 4.67 0.48
N ASP A 14 2.16 5.83 1.08
CA ASP A 14 2.84 6.93 0.37
C ASP A 14 4.26 6.53 -0.04
N ARG A 15 4.96 5.79 0.83
CA ARG A 15 6.26 5.22 0.48
C ARG A 15 6.16 4.18 -0.64
N LEU A 16 5.14 3.32 -0.63
CA LEU A 16 4.86 2.37 -1.71
C LEU A 16 4.60 3.07 -3.05
N TYR A 17 3.92 4.22 -3.02
CA TYR A 17 3.70 5.04 -4.21
C TYR A 17 5.02 5.51 -4.81
N LEU A 18 5.88 6.14 -3.99
CA LEU A 18 7.16 6.71 -4.40
C LEU A 18 8.20 5.64 -4.78
N ASP A 19 8.44 4.67 -3.89
CA ASP A 19 9.55 3.72 -3.99
C ASP A 19 9.17 2.46 -4.79
N GLY A 20 7.88 2.22 -5.02
CA GLY A 20 7.37 1.01 -5.70
C GLY A 20 7.35 -0.25 -4.82
N ALA A 21 8.01 -0.22 -3.67
CA ALA A 21 7.98 -1.29 -2.68
C ALA A 21 8.10 -0.74 -1.25
N VAL A 22 7.47 -1.42 -0.30
CA VAL A 22 7.60 -1.13 1.13
C VAL A 22 7.72 -2.44 1.91
N SER A 23 8.54 -2.43 2.96
CA SER A 23 8.65 -3.54 3.91
C SER A 23 8.03 -3.13 5.24
N ILE A 24 7.10 -3.94 5.73
CA ILE A 24 6.31 -3.69 6.94
C ILE A 24 6.63 -4.82 7.92
N PRO A 25 7.16 -4.53 9.11
CA PRO A 25 7.32 -5.53 10.15
C PRO A 25 5.97 -6.04 10.63
N TRP A 26 5.92 -7.32 11.03
CA TRP A 26 4.68 -7.95 11.43
C TRP A 26 4.07 -7.31 12.69
N ASP A 27 4.89 -6.77 13.58
CA ASP A 27 4.44 -6.00 14.74
C ASP A 27 3.55 -4.81 14.34
N HIS A 28 3.83 -4.18 13.20
CA HIS A 28 2.98 -3.11 12.69
C HIS A 28 1.62 -3.63 12.19
N LEU A 29 1.55 -4.84 11.62
CA LEU A 29 0.28 -5.46 11.26
C LEU A 29 -0.58 -5.77 12.49
N TYR A 30 0.06 -6.22 13.57
CA TYR A 30 -0.61 -6.41 14.84
C TYR A 30 -1.15 -5.08 15.39
N ILE A 31 -0.35 -4.02 15.37
CA ILE A 31 -0.77 -2.70 15.82
C ILE A 31 -1.95 -2.15 14.98
N TRP A 32 -1.91 -2.33 13.66
CA TRP A 32 -2.90 -1.76 12.75
C TRP A 32 -4.21 -2.56 12.67
N PHE A 33 -4.11 -3.89 12.66
CA PHE A 33 -5.26 -4.76 12.36
C PHE A 33 -5.55 -5.79 13.47
N ASN A 34 -4.75 -5.81 14.54
CA ASN A 34 -4.81 -6.81 15.61
C ASN A 34 -4.68 -8.25 15.07
N VAL A 35 -3.74 -8.45 14.13
CA VAL A 35 -3.46 -9.75 13.51
C VAL A 35 -1.98 -10.11 13.60
N ASP A 36 -1.70 -11.36 13.95
CA ASP A 36 -0.33 -11.89 13.98
C ASP A 36 0.21 -12.22 12.61
N ARG A 37 -0.59 -12.09 11.55
CA ARG A 37 -0.22 -12.35 10.15
C ARG A 37 -1.13 -11.65 9.19
N LEU A 38 -0.67 -11.41 7.97
CA LEU A 38 -1.52 -10.84 6.93
C LEU A 38 -2.74 -11.74 6.67
N SER A 39 -3.90 -11.33 7.18
CA SER A 39 -5.17 -11.97 6.96
C SER A 39 -5.81 -11.47 5.66
N LYS A 40 -6.79 -12.21 5.12
CA LYS A 40 -7.57 -11.76 3.96
C LYS A 40 -8.27 -10.42 4.22
N GLY A 41 -8.71 -10.18 5.46
CA GLY A 41 -9.33 -8.93 5.88
C GLY A 41 -8.36 -7.75 5.87
N ALA A 42 -7.20 -7.93 6.52
CA ALA A 42 -6.14 -6.91 6.54
C ALA A 42 -5.65 -6.58 5.12
N TYR A 43 -5.46 -7.60 4.28
CA TYR A 43 -5.09 -7.39 2.88
C TYR A 43 -6.15 -6.58 2.11
N ARG A 44 -7.44 -6.91 2.29
CA ARG A 44 -8.54 -6.18 1.65
C ARG A 44 -8.52 -4.70 2.03
N GLU A 45 -8.28 -4.39 3.30
CA GLU A 45 -8.22 -3.02 3.78
C GLU A 45 -7.01 -2.26 3.20
N ILE A 46 -5.81 -2.86 3.22
CA ILE A 46 -4.62 -2.31 2.58
C ILE A 46 -4.88 -2.01 1.10
N LYS A 47 -5.49 -2.96 0.37
CA LYS A 47 -5.85 -2.79 -1.05
C LYS A 47 -6.82 -1.63 -1.26
N GLN A 48 -7.86 -1.52 -0.44
CA GLN A 48 -8.84 -0.43 -0.56
C GLN A 48 -8.21 0.94 -0.27
N ARG A 49 -7.31 1.04 0.72
CA ARG A 49 -6.60 2.29 1.00
C ARG A 49 -5.61 2.64 -0.11
N TRP A 50 -4.92 1.65 -0.65
CA TRP A 50 -4.06 1.82 -1.82
C TRP A 50 -4.84 2.33 -3.03
N GLU A 51 -6.01 1.75 -3.31
CA GLU A 51 -6.89 2.17 -4.40
C GLU A 51 -7.34 3.62 -4.24
N LYS A 52 -7.84 3.99 -3.05
CA LYS A 52 -8.23 5.37 -2.73
C LYS A 52 -7.08 6.36 -2.90
N ARG A 53 -5.88 5.98 -2.45
CA ARG A 53 -4.68 6.82 -2.57
C ARG A 53 -4.26 7.02 -4.03
N CYS A 54 -4.29 5.96 -4.85
CA CYS A 54 -4.05 6.08 -6.29
C CYS A 54 -5.09 7.01 -6.95
N THR A 55 -6.38 6.86 -6.62
CA THR A 55 -7.43 7.75 -7.14
C THR A 55 -7.21 9.21 -6.73
N TYR A 56 -6.78 9.45 -5.48
CA TYR A 56 -6.41 10.80 -5.02
C TYR A 56 -5.28 11.42 -5.84
N TYR A 57 -4.28 10.63 -6.23
CA TYR A 57 -3.19 11.07 -7.10
C TYR A 57 -3.55 11.11 -8.60
N GLY A 58 -4.83 10.93 -8.96
CA GLY A 58 -5.31 11.06 -10.34
C GLY A 58 -5.28 9.76 -11.16
N TYR A 59 -5.08 8.61 -10.51
CA TYR A 59 -5.04 7.32 -11.19
C TYR A 59 -6.44 6.70 -11.33
N LYS A 60 -6.81 6.31 -12.55
CA LYS A 60 -8.07 5.61 -12.83
C LYS A 60 -8.11 4.20 -12.25
N LYS A 61 -6.95 3.54 -12.23
CA LYS A 61 -6.78 2.18 -11.72
C LYS A 61 -5.52 2.11 -10.89
N ALA A 62 -5.62 1.52 -9.71
CA ALA A 62 -4.45 1.30 -8.87
C ALA A 62 -3.63 0.13 -9.41
N PRO A 63 -2.29 0.25 -9.46
CA PRO A 63 -1.42 -0.87 -9.81
C PRO A 63 -1.66 -2.06 -8.89
N ALA A 64 -1.54 -3.27 -9.44
CA ALA A 64 -1.68 -4.49 -8.65
C ALA A 64 -0.59 -4.57 -7.58
N LEU A 65 -0.94 -5.15 -6.44
CA LEU A 65 -0.02 -5.37 -5.32
C LEU A 65 0.42 -6.84 -5.31
N SER A 66 1.72 -7.05 -5.35
CA SER A 66 2.38 -8.31 -5.04
C SER A 66 2.82 -8.32 -3.60
N ILE A 67 2.50 -9.40 -2.89
CA ILE A 67 2.88 -9.56 -1.49
C ILE A 67 3.88 -10.70 -1.37
N LEU A 68 5.04 -10.37 -0.82
CA LEU A 68 6.08 -11.33 -0.48
C LEU A 68 6.14 -11.43 1.05
N GLN A 69 5.84 -12.61 1.55
CA GLN A 69 6.04 -12.92 2.96
C GLN A 69 7.51 -13.24 3.20
N GLY A 70 8.00 -12.85 4.37
CA GLY A 70 9.34 -13.15 4.84
C GLY A 70 9.74 -14.61 4.65
N ASN A 71 10.95 -14.84 4.13
CA ASN A 71 11.55 -16.17 4.08
C ASN A 71 12.32 -16.46 5.40
N ASN A 72 13.03 -17.58 5.48
CA ASN A 72 13.80 -17.97 6.67
C ASN A 72 14.81 -16.90 7.15
N SER A 73 15.27 -16.01 6.28
CA SER A 73 16.19 -14.93 6.64
C SER A 73 15.50 -13.75 7.30
N TYR A 74 14.21 -13.51 7.00
CA TYR A 74 13.44 -12.37 7.51
C TYR A 74 11.97 -12.75 7.77
N PRO A 75 11.68 -13.67 8.71
CA PRO A 75 10.34 -14.25 8.87
C PRO A 75 9.30 -13.24 9.36
N TYR A 76 9.72 -12.12 9.93
CA TYR A 76 8.90 -11.08 10.55
C TYR A 76 8.68 -9.86 9.65
N LEU A 77 8.96 -9.95 8.34
CA LEU A 77 8.72 -8.88 7.38
C LEU A 77 7.67 -9.25 6.34
N LEU A 78 6.79 -8.30 6.03
CA LEU A 78 5.87 -8.33 4.91
C LEU A 78 6.35 -7.32 3.88
N ARG A 79 6.70 -7.76 2.68
CA ARG A 79 7.08 -6.86 1.60
C ARG A 79 5.93 -6.73 0.61
N ILE A 80 5.47 -5.50 0.42
CA ILE A 80 4.46 -5.14 -0.57
C ILE A 80 5.18 -4.46 -1.72
N ILE A 81 4.93 -4.93 -2.93
CA ILE A 81 5.49 -4.40 -4.17
C ILE A 81 4.32 -4.05 -5.08
N ARG A 82 4.29 -2.85 -5.62
CA ARG A 82 3.32 -2.51 -6.65
C ARG A 82 3.89 -2.81 -8.03
N GLU A 83 3.02 -3.13 -8.97
CA GLU A 83 3.38 -3.10 -10.39
C GLU A 83 3.80 -1.67 -10.82
N PRO A 84 4.60 -1.55 -11.89
CA PRO A 84 4.91 -0.25 -12.47
C PRO A 84 3.62 0.45 -12.94
N PHE A 85 3.59 1.77 -12.82
CA PHE A 85 2.53 2.58 -13.43
C PHE A 85 2.64 2.44 -14.95
N GLN A 86 1.55 2.11 -15.64
CA GLN A 86 1.55 1.97 -17.09
C GLN A 86 1.33 3.35 -17.74
N PRO A 87 2.30 3.87 -18.51
CA PRO A 87 2.15 5.17 -19.17
C PRO A 87 1.00 5.11 -20.19
N GLY A 88 -0.01 5.98 -20.05
CA GLY A 88 -1.08 6.18 -21.04
C GLY A 88 -2.47 5.67 -20.65
N GLU A 89 -2.60 4.70 -19.74
CA GLU A 89 -3.90 4.27 -19.19
C GLU A 89 -4.19 4.90 -17.81
N ASP A 90 -3.12 5.28 -17.10
CA ASP A 90 -3.15 5.47 -15.66
C ASP A 90 -3.19 6.94 -15.19
N LEU A 91 -2.97 7.93 -16.07
CA LEU A 91 -3.00 9.34 -15.68
C LEU A 91 -4.20 10.04 -16.35
N VAL A 92 -5.08 10.62 -15.54
CA VAL A 92 -5.92 11.71 -16.05
C VAL A 92 -4.98 12.89 -16.29
N ARG A 93 -4.81 13.30 -17.55
CA ARG A 93 -4.18 14.59 -17.87
C ARG A 93 -4.91 15.67 -17.08
N LEU A 94 -4.26 16.23 -16.05
CA LEU A 94 -4.59 17.54 -15.51
C LEU A 94 -4.06 18.60 -16.50
N ASP A 95 -4.49 18.53 -17.75
CA ASP A 95 -4.21 19.58 -18.71
C ASP A 95 -5.44 20.50 -18.79
N SER A 96 -5.18 21.77 -18.47
CA SER A 96 -5.85 22.96 -19.01
C SER A 96 -7.10 23.49 -18.29
N GLU A 97 -6.91 24.22 -17.18
CA GLU A 97 -7.66 25.46 -16.90
C GLU A 97 -6.82 26.40 -16.02
N ILE A 98 -5.82 27.08 -16.62
CA ILE A 98 -5.44 28.48 -16.32
C ILE A 98 -5.06 29.14 -17.64
#